data_AF-A0A2V7QUL7-F1
#
_entry.id   AF-A0A2V7QUL7-F1
#
_cell.length_a   1.000
_cell.length_b   1.000
_cell.length_c   1.000
_cell.angle_alpha   90.00
_cell.angle_beta   90.00
_cell.angle_gamma   90.00
#
_symmetry.space_group_name_H-M   'P 1'
#
loop_
_entity.id
_entity.type
_entity.pdbx_description
1 polymer ?
#
loop_
_entity_poly.entity_id
_entity_poly.type
_entity_poly.pdbx_seq_one_letter_code
_entity_poly.pdbx_strand_id
1 'polypeptide(L)'
;MQPNTFYAEAGPVIETPLSAATSIQDMLLQDWGGALRVFPAVPGSWTDAAIDRLRADGAFLVSAVRHDGRTAWVRIESLAGAPCRVVVPDWDSVVVRAHTGPAPNVTKGAAGDFVIGLSRGASVVLAPDATMPLPDLRPVTLPVSGPNPFPMLKHGPGASQP
;
A
#
# COMPACT_ATOMS: atom_id res chain seq x y z
N MET A 1 1.80 0.39 -25.28
CA MET A 1 3.05 0.99 -24.77
C MET A 1 4.15 0.82 -25.79
N GLN A 2 4.98 1.84 -25.94
CA GLN A 2 6.19 1.85 -26.77
C GLN A 2 7.38 1.24 -26.00
N PRO A 3 8.50 0.87 -26.68
CA PRO A 3 9.70 0.32 -26.03
C PRO A 3 10.29 1.22 -24.92
N ASN A 4 10.13 2.53 -25.06
CA ASN A 4 10.57 3.56 -24.10
C ASN A 4 9.56 3.78 -22.96
N THR A 5 8.65 2.83 -22.74
CA THR A 5 7.56 2.88 -21.76
C THR A 5 6.51 3.97 -21.97
N PHE A 6 6.53 4.69 -23.08
CA PHE A 6 5.50 5.69 -23.34
C PHE A 6 4.16 5.02 -23.60
N TYR A 7 3.12 5.65 -23.04
CA TYR A 7 1.75 5.32 -23.37
C TYR A 7 1.53 5.49 -24.88
N ALA A 8 0.77 4.58 -25.48
CA ALA A 8 0.56 4.56 -26.92
C ALA A 8 -0.87 5.03 -27.23
N GLU A 9 -0.98 6.27 -27.70
CA GLU A 9 -2.19 6.88 -28.24
C GLU A 9 -1.90 7.44 -29.66
N ALA A 10 -2.60 8.48 -30.11
CA ALA A 10 -2.30 9.18 -31.36
C ALA A 10 -0.96 9.97 -31.32
N GLY A 11 -0.38 10.17 -30.13
CA GLY A 11 0.90 10.83 -29.87
C GLY A 11 1.37 10.61 -28.42
N PRO A 12 2.54 11.16 -28.00
CA PRO A 12 2.97 11.09 -26.61
C PRO A 12 2.09 12.00 -25.74
N VAL A 13 1.49 11.41 -24.70
CA VAL A 13 0.62 12.09 -23.73
C VAL A 13 1.13 11.71 -22.33
N ILE A 14 1.27 12.68 -21.43
CA ILE A 14 1.87 12.48 -20.09
C ILE A 14 0.82 12.19 -19.02
N GLU A 15 -0.42 12.62 -19.27
CA GLU A 15 -1.57 12.56 -18.37
C GLU A 15 -1.94 11.11 -18.06
N THR A 16 -1.95 10.22 -19.06
CA THR A 16 -2.31 8.81 -18.89
C THR A 16 -1.32 8.02 -18.01
N PRO A 17 0.01 8.04 -18.24
CA PRO A 17 0.93 7.33 -17.36
C PRO A 17 0.94 7.89 -15.93
N LEU A 18 0.77 9.21 -15.76
CA LEU A 18 0.61 9.80 -14.43
C LEU A 18 -0.69 9.34 -13.75
N SER A 19 -1.80 9.29 -14.49
CA SER A 19 -3.08 8.78 -13.97
C SER A 19 -3.00 7.30 -13.60
N ALA A 20 -2.26 6.50 -14.37
CA ALA A 20 -1.98 5.11 -14.05
C ALA A 20 -1.15 4.98 -12.76
N ALA A 21 -0.11 5.79 -12.59
CA ALA A 21 0.69 5.82 -11.37
C ALA A 21 -0.15 6.20 -10.14
N THR A 22 -0.98 7.25 -10.24
CA THR A 22 -1.91 7.65 -9.18
C THR A 22 -2.91 6.54 -8.87
N SER A 23 -3.47 5.89 -9.88
CA SER A 23 -4.40 4.77 -9.69
C SER A 23 -3.75 3.61 -8.94
N ILE A 24 -2.49 3.28 -9.26
CA ILE A 24 -1.73 2.25 -8.54
C ILE A 24 -1.50 2.67 -7.09
N GLN A 25 -1.16 3.93 -6.83
CA GLN A 25 -1.02 4.45 -5.48
C GLN A 25 -2.34 4.36 -4.70
N ASP A 26 -3.46 4.76 -5.30
CA ASP A 26 -4.80 4.71 -4.69
C ASP A 26 -5.31 3.28 -4.44
N MET A 27 -4.80 2.28 -5.18
CA MET A 27 -5.06 0.88 -4.84
C MET A 27 -4.35 0.45 -3.55
N LEU A 28 -3.17 1.03 -3.28
CA LEU A 28 -2.30 0.65 -2.16
C LEU A 28 -2.55 1.48 -0.89
N LEU A 29 -2.84 2.78 -1.03
CA LEU A 29 -3.07 3.71 0.07
C LEU A 29 -4.02 4.83 -0.38
N GLN A 30 -5.06 5.08 0.39
CA GLN A 30 -5.92 6.26 0.24
C GLN A 30 -5.96 7.04 1.55
N ASP A 31 -6.06 8.36 1.50
CA ASP A 31 -5.98 9.24 2.67
C ASP A 31 -7.06 10.32 2.77
N TRP A 32 -8.09 10.24 1.92
CA TRP A 32 -9.20 11.19 1.92
C TRP A 32 -10.21 10.96 3.06
N GLY A 33 -10.97 12.00 3.41
CA GLY A 33 -12.01 11.93 4.45
C GLY A 33 -11.44 11.73 5.86
N GLY A 34 -10.18 12.09 6.09
CA GLY A 34 -9.52 12.00 7.39
C GLY A 34 -9.21 10.57 7.83
N ALA A 35 -9.08 9.62 6.90
CA ALA A 35 -8.81 8.23 7.19
C ALA A 35 -7.76 7.66 6.23
N LEU A 36 -6.76 6.99 6.78
CA LEU A 36 -5.76 6.22 6.05
C LEU A 36 -6.34 4.83 5.75
N ARG A 37 -6.56 4.50 4.49
CA ARG A 37 -7.03 3.18 4.05
C ARG A 37 -5.86 2.44 3.44
N VAL A 38 -5.44 1.34 4.05
CA VAL A 38 -4.28 0.57 3.62
C VAL A 38 -4.72 -0.65 2.83
N PHE A 39 -4.15 -0.83 1.64
CA PHE A 39 -4.53 -1.82 0.64
C PHE A 39 -6.05 -1.89 0.35
N PRO A 40 -6.75 -0.76 0.17
CA PRO A 40 -8.21 -0.73 0.05
C PRO A 40 -8.75 -1.44 -1.19
N ALA A 41 -7.97 -1.47 -2.28
CA ALA A 41 -8.42 -1.93 -3.58
C ALA A 41 -7.35 -2.75 -4.32
N VAL A 42 -6.49 -3.46 -3.57
CA VAL A 42 -5.48 -4.34 -4.18
C VAL A 42 -6.18 -5.52 -4.86
N PRO A 43 -5.89 -5.81 -6.14
CA PRO A 43 -6.47 -6.95 -6.84
C PRO A 43 -6.18 -8.26 -6.12
N GLY A 44 -7.13 -9.21 -6.13
CA GLY A 44 -6.94 -10.52 -5.50
C GLY A 44 -5.75 -11.32 -6.05
N SER A 45 -5.32 -11.05 -7.29
CA SER A 45 -4.13 -11.64 -7.90
C SER A 45 -2.80 -11.11 -7.33
N TRP A 46 -2.81 -9.98 -6.62
CA TRP A 46 -1.64 -9.44 -5.92
C TRP A 46 -1.68 -9.91 -4.48
N THR A 47 -1.24 -11.16 -4.30
CA THR A 47 -1.18 -11.81 -2.98
C THR A 47 -0.18 -11.13 -2.06
N ASP A 48 0.88 -10.56 -2.63
CA ASP A 48 1.96 -9.90 -1.93
C ASP A 48 2.12 -8.47 -2.40
N ALA A 49 2.22 -7.55 -1.45
CA ALA A 49 2.50 -6.14 -1.71
C ALA A 49 3.26 -5.52 -0.54
N ALA A 50 4.15 -4.57 -0.83
CA ALA A 50 4.89 -3.83 0.18
C ALA A 50 4.90 -2.35 -0.20
N ILE A 51 4.57 -1.49 0.75
CA ILE A 51 4.73 -0.04 0.64
C ILE A 51 5.64 0.46 1.76
N ASP A 52 6.59 1.32 1.43
CA ASP A 52 7.49 1.94 2.40
C ASP A 52 7.31 3.45 2.41
N ARG A 53 6.97 4.00 3.58
CA ARG A 53 6.89 5.43 3.88
C ARG A 53 6.18 6.28 2.82
N LEU A 54 5.04 5.81 2.29
CA LEU A 54 4.16 6.65 1.49
C LEU A 54 3.63 7.80 2.34
N ARG A 55 3.60 9.01 1.76
CA ARG A 55 3.04 10.20 2.41
C ARG A 55 1.53 10.16 2.36
N ALA A 56 0.92 10.57 3.45
CA ALA A 56 -0.51 10.76 3.55
C ALA A 56 -0.87 12.05 4.29
N ASP A 57 -2.09 12.55 4.03
CA ASP A 57 -2.70 13.69 4.70
C ASP A 57 -2.57 13.64 6.22
N GLY A 58 -2.37 14.80 6.86
CA GLY A 58 -2.02 14.88 8.29
C GLY A 58 -0.52 14.69 8.58
N ALA A 59 0.31 14.64 7.53
CA ALA A 59 1.76 14.43 7.60
C ALA A 59 2.12 13.07 8.23
N PHE A 60 1.46 12.02 7.77
CA PHE A 60 1.83 10.65 8.12
C PHE A 60 2.77 10.05 7.07
N LEU A 61 3.61 9.13 7.53
CA LEU A 61 4.29 8.16 6.67
C LEU A 61 3.73 6.79 6.96
N VAL A 62 3.28 6.10 5.92
CA VAL A 62 2.64 4.79 6.01
C VAL A 62 3.52 3.75 5.34
N SER A 63 3.85 2.69 6.06
CA SER A 63 4.47 1.49 5.51
C SER A 63 3.58 0.29 5.82
N ALA A 64 3.50 -0.69 4.95
CA ALA A 64 2.66 -1.86 5.17
C ALA A 64 3.12 -3.04 4.34
N VAL A 65 2.83 -4.23 4.82
CA VAL A 65 3.05 -5.48 4.09
C VAL A 65 1.75 -6.26 4.02
N ARG A 66 1.45 -6.68 2.79
CA ARG A 66 0.45 -7.68 2.45
C ARG A 66 1.19 -8.95 2.06
N HIS A 67 0.77 -10.08 2.62
CA HIS A 67 1.33 -11.40 2.36
C HIS A 67 0.21 -12.44 2.30
N ASP A 68 0.29 -13.38 1.37
CA ASP A 68 -0.74 -14.41 1.16
C ASP A 68 -2.17 -13.85 1.06
N GLY A 69 -2.32 -12.71 0.39
CA GLY A 69 -3.61 -12.07 0.16
C GLY A 69 -4.21 -11.39 1.38
N ARG A 70 -3.42 -11.14 2.44
CA ARG A 70 -3.88 -10.47 3.67
C ARG A 70 -2.89 -9.40 4.14
N THR A 71 -3.39 -8.34 4.75
CA THR A 71 -2.56 -7.30 5.35
C THR A 71 -1.94 -7.84 6.63
N ALA A 72 -0.63 -8.08 6.63
CA ALA A 72 0.08 -8.64 7.78
C ALA A 72 0.28 -7.58 8.87
N TRP A 73 0.75 -6.38 8.46
CA TRP A 73 0.97 -5.27 9.39
C TRP A 73 0.96 -3.92 8.68
N VAL A 74 0.72 -2.88 9.48
CA VAL A 74 0.76 -1.46 9.07
C VAL A 74 1.61 -0.69 10.07
N ARG A 75 2.58 0.08 9.58
CA ARG A 75 3.37 1.05 10.35
C ARG A 75 2.95 2.46 9.99
N ILE A 76 2.66 3.27 10.99
CA ILE A 76 2.31 4.68 10.83
C ILE A 76 3.28 5.53 11.64
N GLU A 77 3.92 6.50 11.00
CA GLU A 77 4.74 7.52 11.64
C GLU A 77 4.04 8.88 11.55
N SER A 78 3.92 9.59 12.67
CA SER A 78 3.27 10.91 12.74
C SER A 78 4.32 12.02 12.73
N LEU A 79 4.37 12.84 11.68
CA LEU A 79 5.34 13.95 11.60
C LEU A 79 4.82 15.25 12.21
N ALA A 80 3.50 15.37 12.39
CA ALA A 80 2.84 16.58 12.88
C ALA A 80 1.96 16.37 14.13
N GLY A 81 1.64 15.13 14.51
CA GLY A 81 0.73 14.87 15.63
C GLY A 81 -0.75 15.05 15.28
N ALA A 82 -1.11 14.90 14.01
CA ALA A 82 -2.51 14.99 13.57
C ALA A 82 -3.35 13.81 14.12
N PRO A 83 -4.69 13.95 14.20
CA PRO A 83 -5.56 12.83 14.51
C PRO A 83 -5.36 11.69 13.51
N CYS A 84 -5.08 10.48 14.01
CA CYS A 84 -4.80 9.32 13.16
C CYS A 84 -5.98 8.34 13.19
N ARG A 85 -6.54 8.07 12.01
CA ARG A 85 -7.57 7.06 11.79
C ARG A 85 -7.12 6.14 10.67
N VAL A 86 -7.13 4.84 10.89
CA VAL A 86 -6.73 3.84 9.90
C VAL A 86 -7.84 2.82 9.65
N VAL A 87 -8.01 2.41 8.40
CA VAL A 87 -8.91 1.34 7.98
C VAL A 87 -8.07 0.32 7.23
N VAL A 88 -8.21 -0.94 7.61
CA VAL A 88 -7.57 -2.08 6.94
C VAL A 88 -8.67 -3.08 6.60
N PRO A 89 -9.02 -3.28 5.30
CA PRO A 89 -10.24 -4.00 4.91
C PRO A 89 -10.41 -5.40 5.49
N ASP A 90 -9.31 -6.10 5.78
CA ASP A 90 -9.30 -7.49 6.25
C ASP A 90 -9.04 -7.63 7.76
N TRP A 91 -9.19 -6.55 8.54
CA TRP A 91 -8.98 -6.53 9.98
C TRP A 91 -10.26 -6.26 10.78
N ASP A 92 -10.58 -7.18 11.68
CA ASP A 92 -11.64 -7.00 12.68
C ASP A 92 -11.12 -6.48 14.04
N SER A 93 -9.86 -6.75 14.34
CA SER A 93 -9.18 -6.34 15.56
C SER A 93 -7.83 -5.76 15.20
N VAL A 94 -7.21 -5.09 16.18
CA VAL A 94 -5.87 -4.57 16.05
C VAL A 94 -5.13 -4.69 17.37
N VAL A 95 -3.84 -5.00 17.28
CA VAL A 95 -2.90 -4.95 18.40
C VAL A 95 -1.71 -4.08 18.03
N VAL A 96 -1.16 -3.39 19.03
CA VAL A 96 0.13 -2.69 18.89
C VAL A 96 1.25 -3.71 19.05
N ARG A 97 2.10 -3.84 18.04
CA ARG A 97 3.24 -4.77 18.03
C ARG A 97 4.57 -4.09 18.33
N ALA A 98 4.69 -2.82 17.99
CA ALA A 98 5.82 -1.97 18.34
C ALA A 98 5.39 -0.50 18.32
N HIS A 99 6.10 0.37 19.04
CA HIS A 99 5.91 1.81 18.95
C HIS A 99 7.20 2.56 19.29
N THR A 100 7.27 3.82 18.86
CA THR A 100 8.28 4.79 19.33
C THR A 100 7.56 5.97 19.97
N GLY A 101 8.09 6.49 21.07
CA GLY A 101 7.42 7.51 21.87
C GLY A 101 6.39 6.92 22.85
N PRO A 102 5.43 7.73 23.35
CA PRO A 102 4.41 7.27 24.28
C PRO A 102 3.62 6.08 23.73
N ALA A 103 3.19 5.18 24.61
CA ALA A 103 2.35 4.05 24.23
C ALA A 103 1.04 4.58 23.60
N PRO A 104 0.73 4.24 22.33
CA PRO A 104 -0.46 4.76 21.68
C PRO A 104 -1.70 4.08 22.23
N ASN A 105 -2.75 4.86 22.50
CA ASN A 105 -4.08 4.31 22.70
C ASN A 105 -4.69 4.01 21.33
N VAL A 106 -5.26 2.81 21.18
CA VAL A 106 -5.95 2.39 19.97
C VAL A 106 -7.38 2.00 20.32
N THR A 107 -8.35 2.61 19.65
CA THR A 107 -9.77 2.31 19.83
C THR A 107 -10.43 1.98 18.50
N LYS A 108 -11.32 0.98 18.49
CA LYS A 108 -12.12 0.65 17.30
C LYS A 108 -13.30 1.63 17.21
N GLY A 109 -13.40 2.32 16.09
CA GLY A 109 -14.52 3.20 15.75
C GLY A 109 -15.73 2.42 15.24
N ALA A 110 -16.88 3.08 15.18
CA ALA A 110 -18.15 2.48 14.76
C ALA A 110 -18.16 2.05 13.28
N ALA A 111 -17.31 2.65 12.44
CA ALA A 111 -17.22 2.34 11.01
C ALA A 111 -16.19 1.24 10.70
N GLY A 112 -15.68 0.53 11.72
CA GLY A 112 -14.64 -0.49 11.58
C GLY A 112 -13.22 0.07 11.45
N ASP A 113 -13.07 1.38 11.54
CA ASP A 113 -11.79 2.08 11.59
C ASP A 113 -11.14 1.97 12.97
N PHE A 114 -9.83 2.25 13.04
CA PHE A 114 -9.07 2.32 14.27
C PHE A 114 -8.55 3.74 14.48
N VAL A 115 -8.91 4.34 15.61
CA VAL A 115 -8.43 5.67 16.02
C VAL A 115 -7.21 5.49 16.92
N ILE A 116 -6.13 6.19 16.60
CA ILE A 116 -4.82 6.02 17.23
C ILE A 116 -4.35 7.37 17.78
N GLY A 117 -4.07 7.45 19.08
CA GLY A 117 -3.37 8.59 19.64
C GLY A 117 -1.89 8.52 19.32
N LEU A 118 -1.44 9.31 18.34
CA LEU A 118 -0.07 9.31 17.86
C LEU A 118 0.53 10.72 17.85
N SER A 119 1.33 11.02 18.89
CA SER A 119 2.03 12.28 19.04
C SER A 119 3.01 12.55 17.89
N ARG A 120 3.36 13.82 17.68
CA ARG A 120 4.42 14.20 16.74
C ARG A 120 5.73 13.46 17.04
N GLY A 121 6.33 12.89 16.01
CA GLY A 121 7.57 12.10 16.09
C GLY A 121 7.38 10.65 16.56
N ALA A 122 6.16 10.27 16.96
CA ALA A 122 5.86 8.90 17.36
C ALA A 122 5.53 8.01 16.16
N SER A 123 5.71 6.70 16.35
CA SER A 123 5.31 5.69 15.38
C SER A 123 4.65 4.50 16.05
N VAL A 124 3.84 3.78 15.29
CA VAL A 124 3.20 2.54 15.74
C VAL A 124 3.25 1.49 14.64
N VAL A 125 3.47 0.22 15.02
CA VAL A 125 3.27 -0.95 14.17
C VAL A 125 2.04 -1.69 14.69
N LEU A 126 1.08 -1.87 13.81
CA LEU A 126 -0.19 -2.52 14.05
C LEU A 126 -0.25 -3.85 13.31
N ALA A 127 -0.94 -4.83 13.89
CA ALA A 127 -1.26 -6.12 13.29
C ALA A 127 -2.68 -6.53 13.71
N PRO A 128 -3.36 -7.45 13.00
CA PRO A 128 -4.71 -7.85 13.37
C PRO A 128 -4.78 -8.55 14.73
N ASP A 129 -3.71 -9.29 15.08
CA ASP A 129 -3.56 -9.97 16.36
C ASP A 129 -2.07 -10.16 16.73
N ALA A 130 -1.82 -10.67 17.95
CA ALA A 130 -0.47 -10.82 18.49
C ALA A 130 0.33 -11.98 17.84
N THR A 131 -0.36 -12.91 17.17
CA THR A 131 0.21 -14.10 16.55
C THR A 131 0.56 -13.88 15.09
N MET A 132 -0.07 -12.92 14.42
CA MET A 132 0.22 -12.56 13.03
C MET A 132 1.73 -12.31 12.86
N PRO A 133 2.40 -13.02 11.92
CA PRO A 133 3.79 -12.75 11.61
C PRO A 133 4.00 -11.30 11.17
N LEU A 134 5.22 -10.79 11.34
CA LEU A 134 5.63 -9.49 10.81
C LEU A 134 6.66 -9.71 9.70
N PRO A 135 6.24 -10.05 8.46
CA PRO A 135 7.19 -10.24 7.37
C PRO A 135 7.98 -8.97 7.11
N ASP A 136 9.23 -9.13 6.67
CA ASP A 136 10.10 -7.99 6.39
C ASP A 136 9.52 -7.10 5.29
N LEU A 137 9.71 -5.79 5.46
CA LEU A 137 9.43 -4.82 4.43
C LEU A 137 10.52 -4.90 3.36
N ARG A 138 10.20 -5.52 2.22
CA ARG A 138 11.13 -5.70 1.10
C ARG A 138 10.39 -5.67 -0.23
N PRO A 139 11.08 -5.39 -1.35
CA PRO A 139 10.51 -5.58 -2.67
C PRO A 139 9.94 -7.00 -2.84
N VAL A 140 8.72 -7.09 -3.36
CA VAL A 140 8.08 -8.39 -3.66
C VAL A 140 8.82 -9.03 -4.82
N THR A 141 9.37 -10.22 -4.58
CA THR A 141 10.02 -10.99 -5.65
C THR A 141 8.95 -11.63 -6.51
N LEU A 142 8.90 -11.25 -7.78
CA LEU A 142 8.06 -11.94 -8.75
C LEU A 142 8.65 -13.33 -9.01
N PRO A 143 7.83 -14.40 -9.10
CA PRO A 143 8.30 -15.66 -9.64
C PRO A 143 8.99 -15.40 -10.98
N VAL A 144 10.05 -16.16 -11.27
CA VAL A 144 10.64 -16.21 -12.61
C VAL A 144 9.64 -16.91 -13.53
N SER A 145 8.57 -16.20 -13.87
CA SER A 145 7.66 -16.54 -14.95
C SER A 145 8.12 -15.79 -16.20
N GLY A 146 7.52 -16.13 -17.35
CA GLY A 146 7.90 -15.58 -18.66
C GLY A 146 8.02 -14.05 -18.70
N PRO A 147 8.50 -13.51 -19.83
CA PRO A 147 8.96 -12.13 -19.92
C PRO A 147 8.01 -11.13 -19.26
N ASN A 148 8.56 -10.25 -18.42
CA ASN A 148 7.80 -9.21 -17.76
C ASN A 148 7.02 -8.42 -18.83
N PRO A 149 5.68 -8.49 -18.87
CA PRO A 149 4.90 -7.84 -19.92
C PRO A 149 4.98 -6.32 -19.85
N PHE A 150 5.57 -5.78 -18.77
CA PHE A 150 5.81 -4.36 -18.58
C PHE A 150 7.31 -4.05 -18.41
N PRO A 151 7.93 -3.25 -19.29
CA PRO A 151 7.39 -2.61 -20.48
C PRO A 151 7.74 -3.41 -21.75
N MET A 152 7.68 -4.74 -21.72
CA MET A 152 8.18 -5.53 -22.83
C MET A 152 7.19 -5.57 -24.00
N LEU A 153 7.73 -5.27 -25.18
CA LEU A 153 7.09 -5.28 -26.48
C LEU A 153 6.17 -6.50 -26.66
N LYS A 154 4.90 -6.26 -27.03
CA LYS A 154 4.10 -7.28 -27.72
C LYS A 154 4.95 -7.77 -28.90
N HIS A 155 5.15 -9.08 -29.03
CA HIS A 155 5.76 -9.63 -30.24
C HIS A 155 5.02 -9.05 -31.46
N GLY A 156 5.77 -8.48 -32.40
CA GLY A 156 5.20 -7.84 -33.59
C GLY A 156 4.29 -8.79 -34.37
N PRO A 157 3.43 -8.26 -35.26
CA PRO A 157 2.61 -9.10 -36.12
C PRO A 157 3.55 -9.90 -37.05
N GLY A 158 3.77 -11.18 -36.72
CA GLY A 158 4.69 -12.03 -37.48
C GLY A 158 5.35 -13.18 -36.70
N ALA A 159 5.30 -13.19 -35.37
CA ALA A 159 5.78 -14.35 -34.61
C ALA A 159 4.70 -15.45 -34.59
N SER A 160 4.75 -16.34 -35.57
CA SER A 160 4.10 -17.65 -35.50
C SER A 160 4.72 -18.45 -34.35
N GLN A 161 3.88 -18.95 -33.44
CA GLN A 161 4.27 -20.02 -32.52
C GLN A 161 4.23 -21.37 -33.29
N PRO A 162 5.07 -22.36 -32.92
CA PRO A 162 4.92 -23.73 -33.41
C PRO A 162 3.62 -24.38 -32.92
#